data_AF-A0ABD3WM22-F1
#
_entry.id   AF-A0ABD3WM22-F1
#
_cell.length_a   1.000
_cell.length_b   1.000
_cell.length_c   1.000
_cell.angle_alpha   90.00
_cell.angle_beta   90.00
_cell.angle_gamma   90.00
#
_symmetry.space_group_name_H-M   'P 1'
#
loop_
_entity.id
_entity.type
_entity.pdbx_description
1 polymer ?
#
loop_
_entity_poly.entity_id
_entity_poly.type
_entity_poly.pdbx_seq_one_letter_code
_entity_poly.pdbx_strand_id
1 'polypeptide(L)'
;MHAQTLINRFRTMSTLDSDNYRTLHEDTINLLRDMLREFPEFLCEYHFEFMGAISPQGIEMRSLISCAYPRYMDLPNRMNTDRHVDELPEMQLRPPTSPAFVKIIEKMPFKSLLDSYLETGNPVSVFPTVLHYISRNDIDHYAIFPRINAIVLYVGIHALKNKDMTPSIISTATSFHNKFFSSLIDRLDYIGRRYLLTAIVDQLTYINGITQYFSRLLHYLFEFESILGEQVHREIAIVIVERVPFQSCPWGLVHTVGKLSKIPLFDFYANEYFDSSTEIQG
;
A
#
# COMPACT_ATOMS: atom_id res chain seq x y z
N MET A 1 -1.20 -21.81 13.20
CA MET A 1 -1.24 -22.94 12.25
C MET A 1 -1.89 -22.54 10.92
N HIS A 2 -3.10 -21.97 10.93
CA HIS A 2 -3.83 -21.61 9.69
C HIS A 2 -3.17 -20.51 8.82
N ALA A 3 -2.64 -19.43 9.42
CA ALA A 3 -1.98 -18.36 8.65
C ALA A 3 -0.75 -18.84 7.86
N GLN A 4 0.07 -19.71 8.46
CA GLN A 4 1.26 -20.25 7.80
C GLN A 4 0.90 -21.12 6.59
N THR A 5 -0.20 -21.88 6.67
CA THR A 5 -0.69 -22.68 5.54
C THR A 5 -1.09 -21.80 4.36
N LEU A 6 -1.79 -20.69 4.61
CA LEU A 6 -2.16 -19.72 3.56
C LEU A 6 -0.92 -19.04 2.96
N ILE A 7 0.03 -18.61 3.80
CA ILE A 7 1.30 -18.03 3.36
C ILE A 7 2.05 -18.99 2.43
N ASN A 8 2.11 -20.28 2.80
CA ASN A 8 2.75 -21.29 1.96
C ASN A 8 1.99 -21.46 0.63
N ARG A 9 0.65 -21.45 0.66
CA ARG A 9 -0.19 -21.53 -0.54
C ARG A 9 0.07 -20.37 -1.51
N PHE A 10 0.15 -19.12 -1.00
CA PHE A 10 0.46 -17.94 -1.83
C PHE A 10 1.84 -18.03 -2.49
N ARG A 11 2.83 -18.55 -1.77
CA ARG A 11 4.20 -18.72 -2.30
C ARG A 11 4.29 -19.85 -3.32
N THR A 12 3.51 -20.92 -3.18
CA THR A 12 3.53 -22.00 -4.17
C THR A 12 2.91 -21.60 -5.50
N MET A 13 2.03 -20.60 -5.52
CA MET A 13 1.38 -20.17 -6.77
C MET A 13 2.36 -19.63 -7.81
N SER A 14 3.46 -18.97 -7.41
CA SER A 14 4.44 -18.44 -8.37
C SER A 14 5.26 -19.49 -9.09
N THR A 15 5.25 -20.75 -8.61
CA THR A 15 6.07 -21.83 -9.16
C THR A 15 5.26 -22.82 -10.01
N LEU A 16 3.98 -22.54 -10.26
CA LEU A 16 3.09 -23.45 -10.98
C LEU A 16 2.99 -23.10 -12.47
N ASP A 17 2.78 -24.14 -13.28
CA ASP A 17 2.40 -24.01 -14.70
C ASP A 17 1.03 -23.33 -14.86
N SER A 18 0.75 -22.78 -16.05
CA SER A 18 -0.41 -21.91 -16.31
C SER A 18 -1.76 -22.52 -15.92
N ASP A 19 -1.98 -23.80 -16.21
CA ASP A 19 -3.27 -24.45 -15.93
C ASP A 19 -3.48 -24.70 -14.44
N ASN A 20 -2.44 -25.18 -13.76
CA ASN A 20 -2.45 -25.39 -12.30
C ASN A 20 -2.52 -24.07 -11.54
N TYR A 21 -1.89 -23.02 -12.07
CA TYR A 21 -1.97 -21.68 -11.53
C TYR A 21 -3.42 -21.17 -11.54
N ARG A 22 -4.13 -21.30 -12.66
CA ARG A 22 -5.51 -20.79 -12.78
C ARG A 22 -6.45 -21.46 -11.78
N THR A 23 -6.45 -22.78 -11.71
CA THR A 23 -7.31 -23.52 -10.76
C THR A 23 -6.96 -23.17 -9.32
N LEU A 24 -5.67 -23.17 -8.96
CA LEU A 24 -5.27 -22.82 -7.60
C LEU A 24 -5.59 -21.37 -7.26
N HIS A 25 -5.46 -20.45 -8.22
CA HIS A 25 -5.82 -19.05 -8.08
C HIS A 25 -7.31 -18.89 -7.79
N GLU A 26 -8.19 -19.46 -8.61
CA GLU A 26 -9.65 -19.43 -8.41
C GLU A 26 -10.05 -20.01 -7.04
N ASP A 27 -9.49 -21.15 -6.66
CA ASP A 27 -9.74 -21.76 -5.36
C ASP A 27 -9.27 -20.87 -4.19
N THR A 28 -8.11 -20.22 -4.37
CA THR A 28 -7.53 -19.33 -3.35
C THR A 28 -8.38 -18.06 -3.20
N ILE A 29 -8.86 -17.51 -4.32
CA ILE A 29 -9.78 -16.36 -4.34
C ILE A 29 -11.10 -16.71 -3.65
N ASN A 30 -11.70 -17.86 -3.94
CA ASN A 30 -12.94 -18.29 -3.30
C ASN A 30 -12.75 -18.49 -1.80
N LEU A 31 -11.64 -19.12 -1.39
CA LEU A 31 -11.29 -19.25 0.03
C LEU A 31 -11.13 -17.88 0.71
N LEU A 32 -10.45 -16.92 0.06
CA LEU A 32 -10.29 -15.56 0.59
C LEU A 32 -11.63 -14.83 0.72
N ARG A 33 -12.57 -15.01 -0.23
CA ARG A 33 -13.93 -14.44 -0.16
C ARG A 33 -14.73 -15.03 1.01
N ASP A 34 -14.63 -16.33 1.23
CA ASP A 34 -15.29 -16.99 2.37
C ASP A 34 -14.68 -16.52 3.69
N MET A 35 -13.36 -16.42 3.76
CA MET A 35 -12.67 -15.86 4.92
C MET A 35 -13.01 -14.39 5.19
N LEU A 36 -13.14 -13.58 4.15
CA LEU A 36 -13.54 -12.17 4.29
C LEU A 36 -14.95 -12.04 4.89
N ARG A 37 -15.85 -12.99 4.57
CA ARG A 37 -17.20 -13.03 5.12
C ARG A 37 -17.21 -13.52 6.56
N GLU A 38 -16.55 -14.65 6.82
CA GLU A 38 -16.66 -15.38 8.09
C GLU A 38 -15.65 -14.93 9.14
N PHE A 39 -14.45 -14.49 8.74
CA PHE A 39 -13.32 -14.18 9.62
C PHE A 39 -12.51 -12.94 9.16
N PRO A 40 -13.14 -11.76 8.97
CA PRO A 40 -12.43 -10.58 8.49
C PRO A 40 -11.32 -10.11 9.46
N GLU A 41 -11.50 -10.24 10.77
CA GLU A 41 -10.49 -9.85 11.77
C GLU A 41 -9.19 -10.65 11.61
N PHE A 42 -9.28 -11.92 11.23
CA PHE A 42 -8.11 -12.75 10.95
C PHE A 42 -7.33 -12.21 9.74
N LEU A 43 -8.03 -11.79 8.69
CA LEU A 43 -7.38 -11.16 7.54
C LEU A 43 -6.74 -9.81 7.91
N CYS A 44 -7.36 -9.03 8.80
CA CYS A 44 -6.78 -7.80 9.31
C CYS A 44 -5.51 -8.05 10.15
N GLU A 45 -5.54 -9.04 11.05
CA GLU A 45 -4.41 -9.34 11.95
C GLU A 45 -3.16 -9.77 11.20
N TYR A 46 -3.33 -10.61 10.16
CA TYR A 46 -2.24 -11.17 9.35
C TYR A 46 -2.05 -10.43 8.01
N HIS A 47 -2.63 -9.24 7.84
CA HIS A 47 -2.56 -8.45 6.59
C HIS A 47 -1.13 -8.27 6.12
N PHE A 48 -0.23 -7.86 7.02
CA PHE A 48 1.18 -7.61 6.71
C PHE A 48 1.89 -8.87 6.16
N GLU A 49 1.70 -10.02 6.80
CA GLU A 49 2.28 -11.29 6.35
C GLU A 49 1.70 -11.77 5.03
N PHE A 50 0.39 -11.62 4.82
CA PHE A 50 -0.23 -12.01 3.57
C PHE A 50 0.22 -11.14 2.41
N MET A 51 0.28 -9.81 2.60
CA MET A 51 0.82 -8.91 1.57
C MET A 51 2.28 -9.21 1.25
N GLY A 52 3.09 -9.60 2.24
CA GLY A 52 4.46 -10.05 2.02
C GLY A 52 4.58 -11.42 1.31
N ALA A 53 3.54 -12.25 1.36
CA ALA A 53 3.53 -13.59 0.78
C ALA A 53 2.90 -13.66 -0.62
N ILE A 54 2.14 -12.65 -1.02
CA ILE A 54 1.51 -12.56 -2.34
C ILE A 54 2.41 -11.76 -3.27
N SER A 55 2.54 -12.22 -4.52
CA SER A 55 3.30 -11.50 -5.54
C SER A 55 2.69 -10.09 -5.78
N PRO A 56 3.49 -9.07 -6.10
CA PRO A 56 2.99 -7.73 -6.45
C PRO A 56 1.96 -7.72 -7.59
N GLN A 57 2.00 -8.73 -8.48
CA GLN A 57 1.07 -8.92 -9.60
C GLN A 57 -0.24 -9.63 -9.19
N GLY A 58 -0.33 -10.18 -7.98
CA GLY A 58 -1.53 -10.84 -7.45
C GLY A 58 -2.60 -9.85 -7.01
N ILE A 59 -3.05 -8.98 -7.92
CA ILE A 59 -3.85 -7.80 -7.60
C ILE A 59 -5.18 -8.17 -6.92
N GLU A 60 -5.91 -9.16 -7.45
CA GLU A 60 -7.22 -9.56 -6.90
C GLU A 60 -7.12 -10.09 -5.46
N MET A 61 -6.19 -11.01 -5.19
CA MET A 61 -5.98 -11.57 -3.85
C MET A 61 -5.66 -10.48 -2.82
N ARG A 62 -4.85 -9.50 -3.23
CA ARG A 62 -4.46 -8.39 -2.37
C ARG A 62 -5.60 -7.43 -2.12
N SER A 63 -6.37 -7.09 -3.15
CA SER A 63 -7.57 -6.28 -2.99
C SER A 63 -8.57 -6.96 -2.03
N LEU A 64 -8.76 -8.29 -2.13
CA LEU A 64 -9.62 -9.05 -1.21
C LEU A 64 -9.17 -8.98 0.24
N ILE A 65 -7.88 -9.18 0.52
CA ILE A 65 -7.37 -9.10 1.90
C ILE A 65 -7.47 -7.67 2.43
N SER A 66 -7.19 -6.66 1.61
CA SER A 66 -7.32 -5.25 1.99
C SER A 66 -8.77 -4.80 2.18
N CYS A 67 -9.76 -5.55 1.68
CA CYS A 67 -11.18 -5.32 1.98
C CYS A 67 -11.58 -5.73 3.40
N ALA A 68 -10.75 -6.49 4.13
CA ALA A 68 -11.09 -6.91 5.48
C ALA A 68 -11.08 -5.74 6.46
N TYR A 69 -12.08 -5.71 7.35
CA TYR A 69 -12.18 -4.73 8.43
C TYR A 69 -12.84 -5.36 9.67
N PRO A 70 -12.57 -4.83 10.88
CA PRO A 70 -13.19 -5.35 12.09
C PRO A 70 -14.71 -5.18 12.08
N ARG A 71 -15.48 -6.21 12.45
CA ARG A 71 -16.96 -6.18 12.38
C ARG A 71 -17.64 -5.15 13.26
N TYR A 72 -16.94 -4.63 14.28
CA TYR A 72 -17.48 -3.57 15.13
C TYR A 72 -17.48 -2.20 14.45
N MET A 73 -16.80 -2.05 13.31
CA MET A 73 -16.67 -0.78 12.60
C MET A 73 -17.74 -0.67 11.51
N ASP A 74 -18.58 0.36 11.62
CA ASP A 74 -19.51 0.74 10.56
C ASP A 74 -18.78 1.60 9.52
N LEU A 75 -18.56 1.03 8.33
CA LEU A 75 -17.97 1.79 7.23
C LEU A 75 -19.01 2.71 6.59
N PRO A 76 -18.75 4.03 6.46
CA PRO A 76 -19.55 4.94 5.65
C PRO A 76 -19.69 4.39 4.23
N ASN A 77 -20.79 4.74 3.57
CA ASN A 77 -21.05 4.34 2.19
C ASN A 77 -19.83 4.66 1.30
N ARG A 78 -19.34 3.64 0.59
CA ARG A 78 -18.15 3.68 -0.27
C ARG A 78 -18.19 4.81 -1.30
N MET A 79 -19.39 5.17 -1.76
CA MET A 79 -19.58 6.22 -2.78
C MET A 79 -19.66 7.64 -2.19
N ASN A 80 -19.78 7.75 -0.86
CA ASN A 80 -19.97 9.04 -0.20
C ASN A 80 -18.61 9.59 0.24
N THR A 81 -17.98 10.37 -0.64
CA THR A 81 -16.67 11.03 -0.42
C THR A 81 -16.79 12.32 0.40
N ASP A 82 -17.68 12.32 1.39
CA ASP A 82 -17.94 13.49 2.22
C ASP A 82 -16.69 13.85 3.03
N ARG A 83 -16.35 15.15 3.07
CA ARG A 83 -15.17 15.67 3.78
C ARG A 83 -15.14 15.29 5.27
N HIS A 84 -16.30 15.01 5.86
CA HIS A 84 -16.44 14.60 7.26
C HIS A 84 -15.77 13.27 7.59
N VAL A 85 -15.53 12.41 6.60
CA VAL A 85 -14.88 11.12 6.82
C VAL A 85 -13.42 11.30 7.28
N ASP A 86 -12.74 12.34 6.80
CA ASP A 86 -11.36 12.64 7.20
C ASP A 86 -11.28 13.18 8.65
N GLU A 87 -12.41 13.60 9.23
CA GLU A 87 -12.54 14.16 10.58
C GLU A 87 -12.88 13.10 11.63
N LEU A 88 -13.17 11.86 11.21
CA LEU A 88 -13.52 10.77 12.11
C LEU A 88 -12.38 10.48 13.09
N PRO A 89 -12.67 10.26 14.39
CA PRO A 89 -11.64 9.95 15.38
C PRO A 89 -10.91 8.64 15.04
N GLU A 90 -11.59 7.68 14.41
CA GLU A 90 -11.02 6.41 13.94
C GLU A 90 -9.91 6.63 12.90
N MET A 91 -9.98 7.70 12.09
CA MET A 91 -8.92 8.08 11.15
C MET A 91 -7.66 8.62 11.85
N GLN A 92 -7.67 8.82 13.17
CA GLN A 92 -6.47 9.15 13.94
C GLN A 92 -5.92 7.94 14.71
N LEU A 93 -6.65 6.82 14.72
CA LEU A 93 -6.26 5.64 15.47
C LEU A 93 -5.30 4.77 14.66
N ARG A 94 -4.22 4.35 15.31
CA ARG A 94 -3.27 3.38 14.74
C ARG A 94 -3.87 1.97 14.79
N PRO A 95 -3.90 1.22 13.67
CA PRO A 95 -4.34 -0.17 13.68
C PRO A 95 -3.33 -1.08 14.42
N PRO A 96 -3.77 -2.25 14.94
CA PRO A 96 -2.89 -3.24 15.53
C PRO A 96 -1.79 -3.66 14.53
N THR A 97 -0.56 -3.81 15.01
CA THR A 97 0.56 -4.27 14.18
C THR A 97 0.89 -5.72 14.43
N SER A 98 1.13 -6.48 13.35
CA SER A 98 1.56 -7.87 13.43
C SER A 98 2.88 -8.05 14.20
N PRO A 99 3.02 -9.12 15.01
CA PRO A 99 4.31 -9.51 15.60
C PRO A 99 5.41 -9.77 14.58
N ALA A 100 5.08 -10.23 13.37
CA ALA A 100 6.05 -10.47 12.30
C ALA A 100 6.68 -9.16 11.83
N PHE A 101 5.87 -8.11 11.69
CA PHE A 101 6.35 -6.76 11.38
C PHE A 101 7.34 -6.27 12.45
N VAL A 102 6.98 -6.38 13.73
CA VAL A 102 7.85 -5.93 14.84
C VAL A 102 9.23 -6.61 14.77
N LYS A 103 9.27 -7.93 14.55
CA LYS A 103 10.52 -8.69 14.42
C LYS A 103 11.39 -8.23 13.25
N ILE A 104 10.78 -7.84 12.11
CA ILE A 104 11.53 -7.33 10.95
C ILE A 104 12.14 -5.97 11.28
N ILE A 105 11.39 -5.09 11.93
CA ILE A 105 11.85 -3.75 12.31
C ILE A 105 12.96 -3.81 13.37
N GLU A 106 12.84 -4.67 14.37
CA GLU A 106 13.88 -4.87 15.39
C GLU A 106 15.22 -5.34 14.79
N LYS A 107 15.15 -6.14 13.72
CA LYS A 107 16.34 -6.65 13.00
C LYS A 107 16.83 -5.70 11.91
N MET A 108 16.17 -4.57 11.68
CA MET A 108 16.51 -3.63 10.62
C MET A 108 17.79 -2.86 11.01
N PRO A 109 18.91 -3.05 10.29
CA PRO A 109 20.23 -2.56 10.74
C PRO A 109 20.36 -1.03 10.71
N PHE A 110 19.50 -0.35 9.97
CA PHE A 110 19.51 1.10 9.80
C PHE A 110 18.31 1.80 10.47
N LYS A 111 17.60 1.12 11.38
CA LYS A 111 16.41 1.69 12.04
C LYS A 111 16.70 3.06 12.69
N SER A 112 17.79 3.18 13.44
CA SER A 112 18.18 4.45 14.09
C SER A 112 18.50 5.56 13.09
N LEU A 113 19.12 5.20 11.96
CA LEU A 113 19.42 6.11 10.86
C LEU A 113 18.13 6.62 10.20
N LEU A 114 17.16 5.73 10.01
CA LEU A 114 15.84 6.07 9.48
C LEU A 114 15.09 6.98 10.44
N ASP A 115 15.06 6.67 11.74
CA ASP A 115 14.41 7.49 12.77
C ASP A 115 14.97 8.92 12.76
N SER A 116 16.30 9.06 12.78
CA SER A 116 16.97 10.37 12.69
C SER A 116 16.55 11.17 11.47
N TYR A 117 16.47 10.53 10.29
CA TYR A 117 16.04 11.20 9.07
C TYR A 117 14.58 11.63 9.13
N LEU A 118 13.69 10.78 9.65
CA LEU A 118 12.26 11.09 9.75
C LEU A 118 11.97 12.21 10.75
N GLU A 119 12.83 12.42 11.74
CA GLU A 119 12.71 13.51 12.72
C GLU A 119 13.36 14.82 12.26
N THR A 120 14.55 14.75 11.65
CA THR A 120 15.40 15.92 11.41
C THR A 120 15.67 16.24 9.93
N GLY A 121 15.21 15.37 9.02
CA GLY A 121 15.57 15.40 7.60
C GLY A 121 17.03 15.00 7.32
N ASN A 122 17.78 14.57 8.34
CA ASN A 122 19.19 14.22 8.23
C ASN A 122 19.49 12.90 8.98
N PRO A 123 20.45 12.08 8.50
CA PRO A 123 21.31 12.29 7.33
C PRO A 123 20.73 11.71 6.03
N VAL A 124 21.08 12.33 4.89
CA VAL A 124 20.70 11.86 3.55
C VAL A 124 21.33 10.49 3.20
N SER A 125 22.33 10.04 3.96
CA SER A 125 22.93 8.70 3.83
C SER A 125 21.95 7.54 4.14
N VAL A 126 20.75 7.84 4.66
CA VAL A 126 19.68 6.85 4.80
C VAL A 126 19.29 6.22 3.47
N PHE A 127 19.23 7.00 2.38
CA PHE A 127 18.77 6.52 1.08
C PHE A 127 19.64 5.42 0.48
N PRO A 128 20.97 5.58 0.33
CA PRO A 128 21.81 4.49 -0.18
C PRO A 128 21.76 3.26 0.74
N THR A 129 21.58 3.42 2.05
CA THR A 129 21.44 2.30 3.00
C THR A 129 20.14 1.53 2.79
N VAL A 130 19.02 2.26 2.61
CA VAL A 130 17.71 1.68 2.30
C VAL A 130 17.74 0.96 0.95
N LEU A 131 18.28 1.60 -0.09
CA LEU A 131 18.42 1.01 -1.42
C LEU A 131 19.27 -0.26 -1.37
N HIS A 132 20.40 -0.25 -0.66
CA HIS A 132 21.22 -1.45 -0.47
C HIS A 132 20.47 -2.59 0.23
N TYR A 133 19.61 -2.27 1.21
CA TYR A 133 18.80 -3.28 1.91
C TYR A 133 17.71 -3.89 1.02
N ILE A 134 17.10 -3.08 0.16
CA ILE A 134 16.08 -3.51 -0.80
C ILE A 134 16.73 -4.31 -1.94
N SER A 135 17.85 -3.83 -2.48
CA SER A 135 18.54 -4.39 -3.66
C SER A 135 19.55 -5.49 -3.34
N ARG A 136 19.59 -6.03 -2.12
CA ARG A 136 20.65 -6.94 -1.66
C ARG A 136 20.64 -8.28 -2.41
N ASN A 137 21.19 -8.33 -3.64
CA ASN A 137 21.42 -9.47 -4.55
C ASN A 137 20.29 -10.51 -4.72
N ASP A 138 19.11 -10.25 -4.15
CA ASP A 138 17.95 -11.11 -4.22
C ASP A 138 17.18 -10.72 -5.49
N ILE A 139 17.13 -11.60 -6.48
CA ILE A 139 16.24 -11.46 -7.65
C ILE A 139 14.81 -11.87 -7.25
N ASP A 140 14.66 -12.52 -6.10
CA ASP A 140 13.40 -13.04 -5.59
C ASP A 140 12.54 -11.93 -4.96
N HIS A 141 11.39 -11.63 -5.58
CA HIS A 141 10.43 -10.66 -5.05
C HIS A 141 9.89 -11.05 -3.67
N TYR A 142 9.88 -12.34 -3.31
CA TYR A 142 9.48 -12.79 -1.97
C TYR A 142 10.49 -12.41 -0.88
N ALA A 143 11.72 -12.05 -1.24
CA ALA A 143 12.70 -11.48 -0.32
C ALA A 143 12.63 -9.95 -0.30
N ILE A 144 12.48 -9.33 -1.47
CA ILE A 144 12.49 -7.86 -1.62
C ILE A 144 11.19 -7.23 -1.11
N PHE A 145 10.04 -7.73 -1.54
CA PHE A 145 8.75 -7.09 -1.31
C PHE A 145 8.40 -6.98 0.19
N PRO A 146 8.61 -8.00 1.05
CA PRO A 146 8.40 -7.86 2.50
C PRO A 146 9.27 -6.78 3.15
N ARG A 147 10.49 -6.57 2.67
CA ARG A 147 11.39 -5.50 3.16
C ARG A 147 10.83 -4.12 2.82
N ILE A 148 10.38 -3.93 1.59
CA ILE A 148 9.71 -2.70 1.15
C ILE A 148 8.44 -2.47 1.97
N ASN A 149 7.59 -3.49 2.10
CA ASN A 149 6.36 -3.42 2.89
C ASN A 149 6.63 -3.03 4.35
N ALA A 150 7.68 -3.58 4.96
CA ALA A 150 8.08 -3.23 6.32
C ALA A 150 8.52 -1.76 6.42
N ILE A 151 9.32 -1.27 5.48
CA ILE A 151 9.77 0.14 5.45
C ILE A 151 8.57 1.07 5.28
N VAL A 152 7.68 0.79 4.33
CA VAL A 152 6.47 1.58 4.07
C VAL A 152 5.62 1.67 5.33
N LEU A 153 5.21 0.53 5.90
CA LEU A 153 4.38 0.49 7.09
C LEU A 153 5.07 1.18 8.29
N TYR A 154 6.38 1.01 8.45
CA TYR A 154 7.15 1.67 9.50
C TYR A 154 7.12 3.19 9.41
N VAL A 155 7.39 3.74 8.22
CA VAL A 155 7.38 5.18 7.98
C VAL A 155 5.97 5.74 8.22
N GLY A 156 4.91 5.06 7.75
CA GLY A 156 3.53 5.47 8.02
C GLY A 156 3.18 5.47 9.50
N ILE A 157 3.57 4.43 10.24
CA ILE A 157 3.39 4.36 11.70
C ILE A 157 4.17 5.48 12.41
N HIS A 158 5.38 5.76 11.97
CA HIS A 158 6.21 6.82 12.55
C HIS A 158 5.59 8.20 12.31
N ALA A 159 5.00 8.43 11.13
CA ALA A 159 4.30 9.67 10.83
C ALA A 159 3.12 9.91 11.79
N LEU A 160 2.39 8.87 12.17
CA LEU A 160 1.27 8.99 13.12
C LEU A 160 1.69 9.32 14.56
N LYS A 161 2.92 8.98 14.96
CA LYS A 161 3.42 9.30 16.32
C LYS A 161 3.73 10.78 16.48
N ASN A 162 4.19 11.41 15.41
CA ASN A 162 4.45 12.84 15.38
C ASN A 162 3.09 13.54 15.18
N LYS A 163 2.49 14.00 16.28
CA LYS A 163 1.17 14.66 16.34
C LYS A 163 1.06 15.96 15.50
N ASP A 164 2.04 16.27 14.66
CA ASP A 164 2.05 17.41 13.74
C ASP A 164 1.15 17.21 12.50
N MET A 165 0.29 16.17 12.49
CA MET A 165 -0.88 16.06 11.61
C MET A 165 -1.94 17.10 11.99
N THR A 166 -1.57 18.38 11.98
CA THR A 166 -2.53 19.43 11.68
C THR A 166 -3.11 19.15 10.29
N PRO A 167 -4.43 19.30 10.08
CA PRO A 167 -5.12 18.93 8.84
C PRO A 167 -4.79 19.83 7.63
N SER A 168 -3.67 20.56 7.69
CA SER A 168 -3.26 21.51 6.67
C SER A 168 -2.35 20.83 5.64
N ILE A 169 -2.69 21.02 4.36
CA ILE A 169 -1.94 20.56 3.19
C ILE A 169 -0.47 21.06 3.23
N ILE A 170 -0.23 22.20 3.89
CA ILE A 170 1.09 22.84 4.04
C ILE A 170 1.98 22.04 5.03
N SER A 171 1.41 21.44 6.08
CA SER A 171 2.14 20.57 7.02
C SER A 171 2.60 19.28 6.34
N THR A 172 1.77 18.73 5.45
CA THR A 172 2.12 17.56 4.64
C THR A 172 3.25 17.83 3.64
N ALA A 173 3.39 19.05 3.11
CA ALA A 173 4.45 19.37 2.16
C ALA A 173 5.85 19.46 2.80
N THR A 174 5.92 19.81 4.08
CA THR A 174 7.19 19.94 4.82
C THR A 174 7.63 18.66 5.51
N SER A 175 6.72 17.67 5.65
CA SER A 175 6.97 16.38 6.29
C SER A 175 8.17 15.63 5.69
N PHE A 176 9.13 15.27 6.54
CA PHE A 176 10.28 14.43 6.14
C PHE A 176 9.86 13.03 5.70
N HIS A 177 8.74 12.50 6.20
CA HIS A 177 8.15 11.23 5.77
C HIS A 177 7.72 11.28 4.30
N ASN A 178 7.06 12.37 3.88
CA ASN A 178 6.63 12.53 2.50
C ASN A 178 7.83 12.74 1.56
N LYS A 179 8.82 13.52 2.00
CA LYS A 179 10.10 13.69 1.29
C LYS A 179 10.91 12.40 1.18
N PHE A 180 10.81 11.52 2.19
CA PHE A 180 11.42 10.20 2.15
C PHE A 180 10.85 9.37 0.99
N PHE A 181 9.52 9.31 0.87
CA PHE A 181 8.87 8.57 -0.21
C PHE A 181 9.15 9.17 -1.58
N SER A 182 9.05 10.50 -1.76
CA SER A 182 9.37 11.12 -3.05
C SER A 182 10.82 10.88 -3.46
N SER A 183 11.76 10.98 -2.52
CA SER A 183 13.17 10.69 -2.77
C SER A 183 13.45 9.22 -3.08
N LEU A 184 12.69 8.28 -2.49
CA LEU A 184 12.81 6.86 -2.85
C LEU A 184 12.24 6.59 -4.24
N ILE A 185 11.09 7.17 -4.58
CA ILE A 185 10.48 7.03 -5.90
C ILE A 185 11.45 7.51 -6.98
N ASP A 186 12.10 8.65 -6.80
CA ASP A 186 13.08 9.20 -7.74
C ASP A 186 14.34 8.32 -7.91
N ARG A 187 14.75 7.62 -6.85
CA ARG A 187 15.98 6.80 -6.85
C ARG A 187 15.79 5.35 -7.27
N LEU A 188 14.55 4.85 -7.24
CA LEU A 188 14.23 3.47 -7.61
C LEU A 188 14.04 3.34 -9.12
N ASP A 189 14.42 2.19 -9.66
CA ASP A 189 14.08 1.79 -11.02
C ASP A 189 12.58 1.46 -11.15
N TYR A 190 12.13 1.15 -12.36
CA TYR A 190 10.72 0.84 -12.62
C TYR A 190 10.17 -0.29 -11.73
N ILE A 191 10.94 -1.37 -11.54
CA ILE A 191 10.52 -2.52 -10.74
C ILE A 191 10.44 -2.14 -9.25
N GLY A 192 11.46 -1.45 -8.73
CA GLY A 192 11.48 -0.97 -7.36
C GLY A 192 10.37 0.02 -7.07
N ARG A 193 10.12 0.98 -7.97
CA ARG A 193 8.98 1.92 -7.87
C ARG A 193 7.67 1.17 -7.86
N ARG A 194 7.48 0.20 -8.76
CA ARG A 194 6.27 -0.62 -8.81
C ARG A 194 6.01 -1.30 -7.48
N TYR A 195 7.03 -1.88 -6.85
CA TYR A 195 6.90 -2.52 -5.54
C TYR A 195 6.61 -1.51 -4.43
N LEU A 196 7.31 -0.38 -4.40
CA LEU A 196 7.08 0.67 -3.41
C LEU A 196 5.65 1.22 -3.48
N LEU A 197 5.18 1.58 -4.67
CA LEU A 197 3.82 2.11 -4.88
C LEU A 197 2.76 1.07 -4.54
N THR A 198 3.01 -0.19 -4.94
CA THR A 198 2.16 -1.33 -4.60
C THR A 198 2.04 -1.53 -3.08
N ALA A 199 3.14 -1.38 -2.34
CA ALA A 199 3.19 -1.48 -0.89
C ALA A 199 2.49 -0.30 -0.19
N ILE A 200 2.57 0.91 -0.77
CA ILE A 200 1.82 2.10 -0.33
C ILE A 200 0.31 1.89 -0.50
N VAL A 201 -0.11 1.43 -1.68
CA VAL A 201 -1.54 1.23 -1.99
C VAL A 201 -2.15 0.10 -1.16
N ASP A 202 -1.38 -0.92 -0.76
CA ASP A 202 -1.84 -1.96 0.17
C ASP A 202 -2.29 -1.44 1.52
N GLN A 203 -1.81 -0.26 1.93
CA GLN A 203 -2.18 0.34 3.20
C GLN A 203 -3.55 1.02 3.14
N LEU A 204 -4.15 1.18 1.96
CA LEU A 204 -5.47 1.76 1.77
C LEU A 204 -6.56 0.72 2.05
N THR A 205 -6.75 0.40 3.33
CA THR A 205 -7.63 -0.70 3.78
C THR A 205 -9.00 -0.18 4.19
N TYR A 206 -9.27 -0.13 5.49
CA TYR A 206 -10.47 0.40 6.11
C TYR A 206 -10.15 1.73 6.82
N ILE A 207 -11.13 2.30 7.54
CA ILE A 207 -10.94 3.56 8.27
C ILE A 207 -9.94 3.35 9.42
N ASN A 208 -8.75 3.92 9.27
CA ASN A 208 -7.71 3.98 10.29
C ASN A 208 -6.68 5.06 9.91
N GLY A 209 -5.81 5.43 10.86
CA GLY A 209 -4.80 6.47 10.64
C GLY A 209 -3.76 6.14 9.59
N ILE A 210 -3.44 4.86 9.39
CA ILE A 210 -2.50 4.44 8.35
C ILE A 210 -3.11 4.66 6.96
N THR A 211 -4.35 4.23 6.75
CA THR A 211 -5.12 4.53 5.52
C THR A 211 -5.18 6.03 5.28
N GLN A 212 -5.48 6.84 6.30
CA GLN A 212 -5.52 8.29 6.15
C GLN A 212 -4.17 8.88 5.73
N TYR A 213 -3.09 8.47 6.38
CA TYR A 213 -1.74 8.93 6.05
C TYR A 213 -1.37 8.61 4.59
N PHE A 214 -1.57 7.37 4.15
CA PHE A 214 -1.22 6.97 2.79
C PHE A 214 -2.15 7.56 1.72
N SER A 215 -3.43 7.77 2.03
CA SER A 215 -4.35 8.53 1.17
C SER A 215 -3.85 9.96 0.94
N ARG A 216 -3.41 10.64 2.01
CA ARG A 216 -2.80 11.99 1.93
C ARG A 216 -1.46 11.99 1.22
N LEU A 217 -0.64 10.96 1.41
CA LEU A 217 0.64 10.82 0.69
C LEU A 217 0.40 10.74 -0.82
N LEU A 218 -0.55 9.91 -1.27
CA LEU A 218 -0.85 9.80 -2.70
C LEU A 218 -1.37 11.12 -3.28
N HIS A 219 -2.23 11.82 -2.55
CA HIS A 219 -2.65 13.18 -2.94
C HIS A 219 -1.45 14.13 -3.04
N TYR A 220 -0.55 14.13 -2.06
CA TYR A 220 0.67 14.93 -2.07
C TYR A 220 1.56 14.63 -3.30
N LEU A 221 1.73 13.35 -3.67
CA LEU A 221 2.55 12.95 -4.82
C LEU A 221 1.96 13.43 -6.16
N PHE A 222 0.64 13.60 -6.27
CA PHE A 222 -0.03 14.15 -7.46
C PHE A 222 -0.13 15.68 -7.46
N GLU A 223 -0.42 16.29 -6.31
CA GLU A 223 -0.70 17.73 -6.22
C GLU A 223 0.56 18.60 -6.22
N PHE A 224 1.67 18.13 -5.62
CA PHE A 224 2.94 18.87 -5.58
C PHE A 224 3.84 18.54 -6.79
N GLU A 225 3.19 18.53 -7.95
CA GLU A 225 3.59 18.13 -9.31
C GLU A 225 5.04 18.47 -9.73
N SER A 226 5.69 19.48 -9.14
CA SER A 226 7.04 19.91 -9.54
C SER A 226 8.19 18.98 -9.09
N ILE A 227 7.92 17.92 -8.32
CA ILE A 227 8.96 17.03 -7.78
C ILE A 227 9.12 15.73 -8.58
N LEU A 228 8.06 15.24 -9.24
CA LEU A 228 8.05 13.94 -9.93
C LEU A 228 7.72 14.12 -11.41
N GLY A 229 8.38 13.34 -12.28
CA GLY A 229 8.15 13.40 -13.72
C GLY A 229 6.84 12.71 -14.14
N GLU A 230 6.33 13.09 -15.32
CA GLU A 230 5.09 12.59 -15.93
C GLU A 230 4.96 11.05 -15.88
N GLN A 231 6.05 10.35 -16.23
CA GLN A 231 6.12 8.89 -16.18
C GLN A 231 5.77 8.32 -14.79
N VAL A 232 6.24 8.97 -13.73
CA VAL A 232 6.00 8.54 -12.35
C VAL A 232 4.54 8.77 -11.96
N HIS A 233 3.95 9.91 -12.33
CA HIS A 233 2.51 10.15 -12.10
C HIS A 233 1.64 9.09 -12.78
N ARG A 234 1.97 8.74 -14.03
CA ARG A 234 1.31 7.65 -14.74
C ARG A 234 1.46 6.31 -14.04
N GLU A 235 2.66 5.96 -13.57
CA GLU A 235 2.90 4.74 -12.80
C GLU A 235 2.06 4.70 -11.51
N ILE A 236 1.98 5.81 -10.77
CA ILE A 236 1.14 5.90 -9.55
C ILE A 236 -0.33 5.71 -9.90
N ALA A 237 -0.82 6.39 -10.95
CA ALA A 237 -2.20 6.29 -11.39
C ALA A 237 -2.55 4.83 -11.73
N ILE A 238 -1.74 4.16 -12.54
CA ILE A 238 -1.92 2.76 -12.93
C ILE A 238 -1.96 1.84 -11.71
N VAL A 239 -1.04 1.98 -10.75
CA VAL A 239 -1.05 1.16 -9.52
C VAL A 239 -2.37 1.36 -8.76
N ILE A 240 -2.94 2.54 -8.75
CA ILE A 240 -4.21 2.79 -8.07
C ILE A 240 -5.39 2.19 -8.86
N VAL A 241 -5.50 2.49 -10.16
CA VAL A 241 -6.69 2.16 -10.94
C VAL A 241 -6.77 0.69 -11.33
N GLU A 242 -5.65 -0.02 -11.48
CA GLU A 242 -5.67 -1.46 -11.76
C GLU A 242 -6.35 -2.28 -10.66
N ARG A 243 -6.50 -1.73 -9.45
CA ARG A 243 -7.18 -2.37 -8.30
C ARG A 243 -8.68 -2.09 -8.26
N VAL A 244 -9.16 -1.10 -9.01
CA VAL A 244 -10.56 -0.66 -9.07
C VAL A 244 -11.51 -1.62 -9.82
N PRO A 245 -11.13 -2.32 -10.91
CA PRO A 245 -12.09 -3.14 -11.66
C PRO A 245 -12.53 -4.40 -10.90
N PHE A 246 -11.85 -4.76 -9.81
CA PHE A 246 -12.20 -5.95 -9.04
C PHE A 246 -13.46 -5.69 -8.20
N GLN A 247 -14.38 -6.65 -8.20
CA GLN A 247 -15.61 -6.61 -7.40
C GLN A 247 -15.36 -6.31 -5.91
N SER A 248 -14.16 -6.64 -5.42
CA SER A 248 -13.68 -6.33 -4.07
C SER A 248 -12.68 -5.18 -4.10
N CYS A 249 -13.19 -3.96 -3.95
CA CYS A 249 -12.36 -2.77 -3.74
C CYS A 249 -12.29 -2.39 -2.26
N PRO A 250 -11.09 -2.25 -1.66
CA PRO A 250 -10.93 -1.75 -0.31
C PRO A 250 -11.57 -0.37 -0.13
N TRP A 251 -12.17 -0.12 1.03
CA TRP A 251 -12.88 1.13 1.30
C TRP A 251 -11.93 2.35 1.16
N GLY A 252 -10.72 2.24 1.71
CA GLY A 252 -9.71 3.30 1.67
C GLY A 252 -9.20 3.59 0.26
N LEU A 253 -9.16 2.58 -0.61
CA LEU A 253 -8.83 2.75 -2.02
C LEU A 253 -9.92 3.57 -2.72
N VAL A 254 -11.19 3.20 -2.56
CA VAL A 254 -12.32 3.93 -3.18
C VAL A 254 -12.37 5.38 -2.68
N HIS A 255 -12.22 5.60 -1.37
CA HIS A 255 -12.15 6.95 -0.79
C HIS A 255 -11.01 7.77 -1.40
N THR A 256 -9.83 7.17 -1.55
CA THR A 256 -8.66 7.85 -2.12
C THR A 256 -8.85 8.17 -3.59
N VAL A 257 -9.37 7.23 -4.39
CA VAL A 257 -9.69 7.46 -5.82
C VAL A 257 -10.68 8.59 -5.96
N GLY A 258 -11.77 8.62 -5.18
CA GLY A 258 -12.75 9.70 -5.25
C GLY A 258 -12.21 11.09 -4.90
N LYS A 259 -11.10 11.16 -4.14
CA LYS A 259 -10.35 12.41 -3.91
C LYS A 259 -9.43 12.73 -5.08
N LEU A 260 -8.67 11.75 -5.57
CA LEU A 260 -7.72 11.91 -6.67
C LEU A 260 -8.39 12.20 -8.02
N SER A 261 -9.57 11.68 -8.29
CA SER A 261 -10.36 11.98 -9.51
C SER A 261 -10.73 13.46 -9.65
N LYS A 262 -10.57 14.26 -8.59
CA LYS A 262 -10.72 15.72 -8.65
C LYS A 262 -9.49 16.42 -9.20
N ILE A 263 -8.35 15.72 -9.32
CA ILE A 263 -7.11 16.19 -9.92
C ILE A 263 -7.12 15.81 -11.40
N PRO A 264 -7.13 16.78 -12.34
CA PRO A 264 -7.25 16.51 -13.77
C PRO A 264 -6.19 15.55 -14.33
N LEU A 265 -4.95 15.65 -13.83
CA LEU A 265 -3.84 14.80 -14.26
C LEU A 265 -4.07 13.33 -13.90
N PHE A 266 -4.59 13.06 -12.69
CA PHE A 266 -4.92 11.69 -12.28
C PHE A 266 -6.08 11.13 -13.11
N ASP A 267 -7.14 11.93 -13.30
CA ASP A 267 -8.31 11.52 -14.09
C ASP A 267 -7.94 11.18 -15.54
N PHE A 268 -7.03 11.96 -16.14
CA PHE A 268 -6.48 11.69 -17.46
C PHE A 268 -5.82 10.30 -17.55
N TYR A 269 -4.88 9.97 -16.65
CA TYR A 269 -4.20 8.66 -16.68
C TYR A 269 -5.13 7.50 -16.30
N ALA A 270 -6.11 7.75 -15.43
CA ALA A 270 -7.11 6.76 -15.09
C ALA A 270 -7.92 6.36 -16.34
N ASN A 271 -8.42 7.35 -17.09
CA ASN A 271 -9.17 7.13 -18.32
C ASN A 271 -8.30 6.46 -19.40
N GLU A 272 -7.05 6.90 -19.59
CA GLU A 272 -6.09 6.27 -20.52
C GLU A 272 -5.92 4.77 -20.25
N TYR A 273 -5.81 4.39 -18.97
CA TYR A 273 -5.70 2.99 -18.57
C TYR A 273 -6.98 2.19 -18.86
N PHE A 274 -8.16 2.74 -18.55
CA PHE A 274 -9.42 2.02 -18.79
C PHE A 274 -9.72 1.87 -20.29
N ASP A 275 -9.46 2.90 -21.09
CA ASP A 275 -9.65 2.87 -22.55
C ASP A 275 -8.72 1.81 -23.17
N SER A 276 -7.42 1.82 -22.82
CA SER A 276 -6.49 0.79 -23.32
C SER A 276 -6.83 -0.62 -22.83
N SER A 277 -7.39 -0.78 -21.63
CA SER A 277 -7.76 -2.10 -21.10
C SER A 277 -9.02 -2.68 -21.76
N THR A 278 -9.96 -1.84 -22.17
CA THR A 278 -11.18 -2.26 -22.87
C THR A 278 -10.87 -2.65 -24.33
N GLU A 279 -9.92 -1.98 -24.98
CA GLU A 279 -9.41 -2.37 -26.30
C GLU A 279 -8.71 -3.75 -26.32
N ILE A 280 -8.10 -4.17 -25.20
CA ILE A 280 -7.42 -5.48 -25.10
C ILE A 280 -8.40 -6.63 -24.82
N GLN A 281 -9.59 -6.32 -24.29
CA GLN A 281 -10.61 -7.32 -23.93
C GLN A 281 -11.71 -7.49 -25.00
N GLY A 282 -11.77 -6.62 -26.01
CA GLY A 282 -12.70 -6.69 -27.15
C GLY A 282 -12.12 -7.42 -28.35
#